data_AF-A0A2V8TUM1-F1
#
_entry.id   AF-A0A2V8TUM1-F1
#
_cell.length_a   1.000
_cell.length_b   1.000
_cell.length_c   1.000
_cell.angle_alpha   90.00
_cell.angle_beta   90.00
_cell.angle_gamma   90.00
#
_symmetry.space_group_name_H-M   'P 1'
#
loop_
_entity.id
_entity.type
_entity.pdbx_description
1 polymer ?
#
loop_
_entity_poly.entity_id
_entity_poly.type
_entity_poly.pdbx_seq_one_letter_code
_entity_poly.pdbx_strand_id
1 'polypeptide(L)'
;MRGLSKEAMRSLLAGAPAGRLEALDRRRSGVDGFVKYLFRSRGDTFETVRIPLLLPRWSVCVSTQAGCALACVFCETGRIGFTRNLEAWEIVEQVLTVRREAPDRPVTSVVFQGQGEPFQNYDNVIRAAQILQHPCGGRVRGQNITL
;
A
#
# COMPACT_ATOMS: atom_id res chain seq x y z
N MET A 1 -11.60 19.56 -0.43
CA MET A 1 -11.17 19.59 -1.85
C MET A 1 -11.70 20.86 -2.48
N ARG A 2 -10.88 21.59 -3.25
CA ARG A 2 -11.36 22.78 -3.98
C ARG A 2 -12.27 22.33 -5.13
N GLY A 3 -13.36 23.04 -5.39
CA GLY A 3 -14.29 22.75 -6.49
C GLY A 3 -15.50 21.86 -6.18
N LEU A 4 -15.69 21.42 -4.93
CA LEU A 4 -16.89 20.70 -4.49
C LEU A 4 -17.75 21.57 -3.56
N SER A 5 -19.08 21.48 -3.70
CA SER A 5 -20.00 22.10 -2.75
C SER A 5 -19.89 21.45 -1.37
N LYS A 6 -20.25 22.17 -0.30
CA LYS A 6 -20.24 21.63 1.08
C LYS A 6 -21.16 20.40 1.20
N GLU A 7 -22.28 20.41 0.50
CA GLU A 7 -23.24 19.30 0.47
C GLU A 7 -22.67 18.07 -0.24
N ALA A 8 -22.10 18.25 -1.44
CA ALA A 8 -21.45 17.16 -2.18
C ALA A 8 -20.30 16.56 -1.36
N MET A 9 -19.50 17.40 -0.69
CA MET A 9 -18.44 16.95 0.20
C MET A 9 -18.97 16.10 1.36
N ARG A 10 -20.03 16.55 2.05
CA ARG A 10 -20.62 15.78 3.15
C ARG A 10 -21.17 14.44 2.67
N SER A 11 -21.88 14.44 1.54
CA SER A 11 -22.45 13.22 0.96
C SER A 11 -21.35 12.20 0.60
N LEU A 12 -20.27 12.65 -0.03
CA LEU A 12 -19.11 11.81 -0.36
C LEU A 12 -18.43 11.24 0.90
N LEU A 13 -18.24 12.07 1.93
CA LEU A 13 -17.56 11.64 3.15
C LEU A 13 -18.44 10.74 4.03
N ALA A 14 -19.76 10.86 3.97
CA ALA A 14 -20.68 10.04 4.76
C ALA A 14 -20.66 8.55 4.35
N GLY A 15 -20.38 8.26 3.08
CA GLY A 15 -20.32 6.89 2.55
C GLY A 15 -18.91 6.33 2.34
N ALA A 16 -17.86 7.13 2.49
CA ALA A 16 -16.49 6.69 2.25
C ALA A 16 -15.87 6.12 3.55
N PRO A 17 -15.18 4.97 3.51
CA PRO A 17 -14.31 4.56 4.61
C PRO A 17 -13.21 5.61 4.76
N ALA A 18 -13.42 6.53 5.67
CA ALA A 18 -12.53 7.65 5.93
C ALA A 18 -11.40 7.18 6.86
N GLY A 19 -10.37 6.58 6.28
CA GLY A 19 -9.20 6.15 7.04
C GLY A 19 -7.91 6.46 6.31
N ARG A 20 -6.99 7.14 6.98
CA ARG A 20 -5.58 6.95 6.70
C ARG A 20 -5.11 5.73 7.46
N LEU A 21 -4.17 4.99 6.91
CA LEU A 21 -3.50 3.96 7.68
C LEU A 21 -2.72 4.60 8.82
N GLU A 22 -2.85 4.03 10.01
CA GLU A 22 -2.03 4.41 11.16
C GLU A 22 -0.66 3.75 11.02
N ALA A 23 0.38 4.54 10.77
CA ALA A 23 1.76 4.05 10.80
C ALA A 23 2.27 4.05 12.25
N LEU A 24 2.27 2.87 12.87
CA LEU A 24 2.74 2.64 14.23
C LEU A 24 4.25 2.86 14.38
N ASP A 25 5.01 2.46 13.37
CA ASP A 25 6.47 2.52 13.41
C ASP A 25 7.05 2.71 12.01
N ARG A 26 8.26 3.28 11.96
CA ARG A 26 9.04 3.52 10.76
C ARG A 26 10.50 3.22 11.05
N ARG A 27 11.06 2.25 10.34
CA ARG A 27 12.47 1.86 10.48
C ARG A 27 13.22 2.15 9.20
N ARG A 28 14.19 3.07 9.27
CA ARG A 28 15.12 3.35 8.18
C ARG A 28 16.34 2.44 8.33
N SER A 29 16.80 1.87 7.22
CA SER A 29 18.05 1.12 7.20
C SER A 29 19.23 2.05 7.50
N GLY A 30 20.21 1.57 8.28
CA GLY A 30 21.43 2.31 8.59
C GLY A 30 22.47 2.27 7.46
N VAL A 31 22.29 1.39 6.48
CA VAL A 31 23.29 1.11 5.42
C VAL A 31 22.77 1.42 4.02
N ASP A 32 21.47 1.64 3.86
CA ASP A 32 20.84 1.91 2.58
C ASP A 32 19.64 2.88 2.72
N GLY A 33 18.97 3.19 1.61
CA GLY A 33 17.84 4.13 1.58
C GLY A 33 16.46 3.53 1.91
N PHE A 34 16.38 2.25 2.27
CA PHE A 34 15.12 1.56 2.53
C PHE A 34 14.46 2.09 3.80
N VAL A 35 13.13 2.14 3.77
CA VAL A 35 12.30 2.43 4.95
C VAL A 35 11.19 1.41 5.02
N LYS A 36 11.10 0.72 6.16
CA LYS A 36 10.01 -0.19 6.49
C LYS A 36 8.98 0.53 7.35
N TYR A 37 7.72 0.35 7.01
CA TYR A 37 6.56 0.90 7.70
C TYR A 37 5.78 -0.23 8.35
N LEU A 38 5.37 -0.05 9.60
CA LEU A 38 4.42 -0.92 10.27
C LEU A 38 3.07 -0.18 10.36
N PHE A 39 2.07 -0.70 9.66
CA PHE A 39 0.72 -0.16 9.68
C PHE A 39 -0.19 -0.96 10.60
N ARG A 40 -1.21 -0.30 11.15
CA ARG A 40 -2.35 -0.92 11.80
C ARG A 40 -3.66 -0.52 11.11
N SER A 41 -4.53 -1.50 10.92
CA SER A 41 -5.89 -1.27 10.48
C SER A 41 -6.80 -2.42 10.90
N ARG A 42 -8.00 -2.08 11.40
CA ARG A 42 -9.02 -3.04 11.85
C ARG A 42 -8.50 -4.09 12.84
N GLY A 43 -7.54 -3.71 13.70
CA GLY A 43 -6.95 -4.59 14.72
C GLY A 43 -5.71 -5.37 14.25
N ASP A 44 -5.49 -5.49 12.95
CA ASP A 44 -4.34 -6.20 12.38
C ASP A 44 -3.19 -5.27 12.03
N THR A 45 -1.99 -5.83 11.97
CA THR A 45 -0.80 -5.13 11.50
C THR A 45 -0.26 -5.72 10.22
N PHE A 46 0.26 -4.85 9.36
CA PHE A 46 0.97 -5.28 8.16
C PHE A 46 2.08 -4.30 7.78
N GLU A 47 3.01 -4.75 6.94
CA GLU A 47 4.20 -4.00 6.59
C GLU A 47 4.19 -3.46 5.15
N THR A 48 4.91 -2.36 4.93
CA THR A 48 5.19 -1.80 3.60
C THR A 48 6.65 -1.40 3.56
N VAL A 49 7.29 -1.52 2.39
CA VAL A 49 8.69 -1.10 2.22
C VAL A 49 8.79 -0.05 1.11
N ARG A 50 9.38 1.10 1.44
CA ARG A 50 9.85 2.07 0.44
C ARG A 50 11.26 1.69 0.01
N ILE A 51 11.42 1.48 -1.30
CA ILE A 51 12.65 0.98 -1.92
C ILE A 51 13.32 2.12 -2.70
N PRO A 52 14.58 2.48 -2.37
CA PRO A 52 15.41 3.35 -3.21
C PRO A 52 15.76 2.65 -4.53
N LEU A 53 15.46 3.29 -5.65
CA LEU A 53 15.94 2.82 -6.96
C LEU A 53 17.24 3.53 -7.35
N LEU A 54 17.96 2.98 -8.33
CA LEU A 54 19.19 3.58 -8.89
C LEU A 54 18.93 4.98 -9.47
N LEU A 55 17.78 5.15 -10.14
CA LEU A 55 17.28 6.45 -10.55
C LEU A 55 16.65 7.18 -9.36
N PRO A 56 16.56 8.52 -9.36
CA PRO A 56 15.96 9.31 -8.28
C PRO A 56 14.43 9.13 -8.23
N ARG A 57 13.99 7.93 -7.85
CA ARG A 57 12.61 7.44 -7.83
C ARG A 57 12.47 6.43 -6.69
N TRP A 58 11.24 6.25 -6.24
CA TRP A 58 10.88 5.23 -5.26
C TRP A 58 10.08 4.11 -5.91
N SER A 59 10.33 2.87 -5.48
CA SER A 59 9.38 1.76 -5.58
C SER A 59 8.74 1.51 -4.23
N VAL A 60 7.53 0.99 -4.22
CA VAL A 60 6.82 0.62 -2.97
C VAL A 60 6.44 -0.85 -3.04
N CYS A 61 6.92 -1.62 -2.07
CA CYS A 61 6.48 -2.98 -1.83
C CYS A 61 5.27 -2.95 -0.89
N VAL A 62 4.11 -3.34 -1.40
CA VAL A 62 2.84 -3.31 -0.67
C VAL A 62 2.42 -4.71 -0.23
N SER A 63 1.80 -4.78 0.94
CA SER A 63 1.09 -5.96 1.42
C SER A 63 -0.32 -6.02 0.84
N THR A 64 -0.82 -7.24 0.64
CA THR A 64 -2.17 -7.54 0.13
C THR A 64 -3.05 -8.21 1.18
N GLN A 65 -2.45 -8.80 2.21
CA GLN A 65 -3.13 -9.44 3.33
C GLN A 65 -2.43 -9.07 4.64
N ALA A 66 -3.15 -9.18 5.76
CA ALA A 66 -2.53 -9.27 7.07
C ALA A 66 -2.18 -10.73 7.33
N GLY A 67 -0.88 -11.05 7.23
CA GLY A 67 -0.42 -12.44 7.21
C GLY A 67 -0.55 -13.11 5.83
N CYS A 68 -0.43 -14.44 5.75
CA CYS A 68 -0.58 -15.18 4.48
C CYS A 68 -1.00 -16.65 4.72
N ALA A 69 -1.95 -17.16 3.94
CA ALA A 69 -2.54 -18.49 4.12
C ALA A 69 -1.74 -19.61 3.44
N LEU A 70 -0.82 -19.28 2.52
CA LEU A 70 -0.06 -20.28 1.76
C LEU A 70 0.93 -21.09 2.61
N ALA A 71 1.31 -20.59 3.79
CA ALA A 71 2.22 -21.26 4.72
C ALA A 71 3.54 -21.75 4.07
N CYS A 72 4.10 -20.99 3.14
CA CYS A 72 5.38 -21.31 2.51
C CYS A 72 6.48 -21.46 3.58
N VAL A 73 7.16 -22.61 3.62
CA VAL A 73 8.08 -23.00 4.71
C VAL A 73 9.26 -22.05 4.94
N PHE A 74 9.63 -21.29 3.91
CA PHE A 74 10.72 -20.30 3.93
C PHE A 74 10.24 -18.87 4.20
N CYS A 75 8.94 -18.62 4.27
CA CYS A 75 8.35 -17.29 4.38
C CYS A 75 7.90 -17.01 5.81
N GLU A 76 8.44 -15.97 6.44
CA GLU A 76 8.04 -15.57 7.79
C GLU A 76 6.56 -15.18 7.87
N THR A 77 6.03 -14.49 6.84
CA THR A 77 4.60 -14.18 6.74
C THR A 77 3.72 -15.43 6.75
N GLY A 78 4.20 -16.53 6.14
CA GLY A 78 3.50 -17.81 6.17
C GLY A 78 3.46 -18.44 7.56
N ARG A 79 4.47 -18.19 8.41
CA ARG A 79 4.53 -18.67 9.80
C ARG A 79 3.61 -17.88 10.74
N ILE A 80 3.46 -16.57 10.50
CA ILE A 80 2.52 -15.71 11.23
C ILE A 80 1.07 -16.20 11.05
N GLY A 81 0.78 -16.87 9.92
CA GLY A 81 -0.56 -17.32 9.56
C GLY A 81 -1.35 -16.22 8.85
N PHE A 82 -2.60 -16.53 8.48
CA PHE A 82 -3.50 -15.60 7.81
C PHE A 82 -4.56 -15.07 8.77
N THR A 83 -4.78 -13.75 8.76
CA THR A 83 -5.92 -13.16 9.47
C THR A 83 -7.00 -12.68 8.51
N ARG A 84 -6.64 -11.79 7.56
CA ARG A 84 -7.61 -11.22 6.62
C ARG A 84 -6.97 -10.65 5.36
N ASN A 85 -7.82 -10.48 4.35
CA ASN A 85 -7.53 -9.68 3.17
C ASN A 85 -7.53 -8.18 3.50
N LEU A 86 -6.64 -7.43 2.85
CA LEU A 86 -6.68 -5.97 2.87
C LEU A 86 -7.67 -5.46 1.82
N GLU A 87 -8.41 -4.42 2.17
CA GLU A 87 -9.28 -3.70 1.24
C GLU A 87 -8.43 -2.92 0.23
N ALA A 88 -8.99 -2.65 -0.96
CA ALA A 88 -8.28 -1.88 -1.98
C ALA A 88 -7.76 -0.52 -1.47
N TRP A 89 -8.51 0.15 -0.58
CA TRP A 89 -8.08 1.44 -0.01
C TRP A 89 -6.89 1.30 0.94
N GLU A 90 -6.77 0.19 1.66
CA GLU A 90 -5.63 -0.10 2.54
C GLU A 90 -4.37 -0.30 1.69
N ILE A 91 -4.46 -1.04 0.58
CA ILE A 91 -3.35 -1.26 -0.35
C ILE A 91 -2.89 0.06 -0.99
N VAL A 92 -3.84 0.89 -1.45
CA VAL A 92 -3.53 2.20 -2.06
C VAL A 92 -2.88 3.15 -1.04
N GLU A 93 -3.36 3.17 0.20
CA GLU A 93 -2.89 4.10 1.22
C GLU A 93 -1.46 3.80 1.71
N GLN A 94 -0.98 2.56 1.56
CA GLN A 94 0.44 2.23 1.73
C GLN A 94 1.32 3.07 0.79
N VAL A 95 0.95 3.14 -0.49
CA VAL A 95 1.68 3.92 -1.51
C VAL A 95 1.55 5.43 -1.27
N LEU A 96 0.35 5.90 -0.93
CA LEU A 96 0.11 7.31 -0.67
C LEU A 96 0.83 7.80 0.59
N THR A 97 0.99 6.96 1.61
CA THR A 97 1.80 7.28 2.80
C THR A 97 3.25 7.52 2.41
N VAL A 98 3.85 6.61 1.62
CA VAL A 98 5.22 6.78 1.13
C VAL A 98 5.38 8.08 0.35
N ARG A 99 4.43 8.42 -0.53
CA ARG A 99 4.48 9.68 -1.31
C ARG A 99 4.46 10.93 -0.44
N ARG A 100 3.65 10.93 0.62
CA ARG A 100 3.54 12.07 1.54
C ARG A 100 4.80 12.24 2.38
N GLU A 101 5.42 11.15 2.81
CA GLU A 101 6.60 11.19 3.67
C GLU A 101 7.93 11.30 2.92
N ALA A 102 7.95 11.00 1.62
CA ALA A 102 9.14 11.01 0.77
C ALA A 102 8.96 11.87 -0.49
N PRO A 103 8.57 13.15 -0.36
CA PRO A 103 8.22 13.99 -1.51
C PRO A 103 9.44 14.38 -2.36
N ASP A 104 10.66 14.10 -1.89
CA ASP A 104 11.92 14.41 -2.56
C ASP A 104 12.13 13.61 -3.86
N ARG A 105 11.45 12.46 -4.01
CA ARG A 105 11.46 11.67 -5.26
C ARG A 105 10.07 11.11 -5.56
N PRO A 106 9.70 10.95 -6.85
CA PRO A 106 8.42 10.37 -7.20
C PRO A 106 8.38 8.86 -6.93
N VAL A 107 7.23 8.35 -6.46
CA VAL A 107 6.93 6.91 -6.49
C VAL A 107 6.46 6.53 -7.89
N THR A 108 7.25 5.70 -8.58
CA THR A 108 7.05 5.38 -10.00
C THR A 108 6.77 3.92 -10.29
N SER A 109 6.84 3.06 -9.26
CA SER A 109 6.60 1.62 -9.36
C SER A 109 6.01 1.09 -8.05
N VAL A 110 5.22 0.03 -8.17
CA VAL A 110 4.59 -0.66 -7.04
C VAL A 110 4.72 -2.17 -7.28
N VAL A 111 5.14 -2.91 -6.26
CA VAL A 111 5.26 -4.37 -6.30
C VAL A 111 4.42 -4.97 -5.18
N PHE A 112 3.64 -6.01 -5.47
CA PHE A 112 2.73 -6.65 -4.53
C PHE A 112 3.43 -7.84 -3.85
N GLN A 113 4.62 -7.60 -3.32
CA GLN A 113 5.53 -8.60 -2.75
C GLN A 113 5.70 -8.44 -1.23
N GLY A 114 4.76 -7.76 -0.58
CA GLY A 114 4.73 -7.62 0.87
C GLY A 114 4.16 -8.87 1.53
N GLN A 115 3.32 -8.66 2.54
CA GLN A 115 2.59 -9.74 3.19
C GLN A 115 1.35 -10.12 2.38
N GLY A 116 1.15 -11.42 2.19
CA GLY A 116 -0.02 -12.00 1.54
C GLY A 116 0.24 -12.56 0.15
N GLU A 117 -0.70 -13.39 -0.32
CA GLU A 117 -0.76 -13.89 -1.69
C GLU A 117 -1.73 -13.01 -2.51
N PRO A 118 -1.23 -12.20 -3.47
CA PRO A 118 -2.06 -11.29 -4.25
C PRO A 118 -3.26 -11.95 -4.93
N PHE A 119 -3.12 -13.18 -5.44
CA PHE A 119 -4.22 -13.86 -6.12
C PHE A 119 -5.29 -14.43 -5.17
N GLN A 120 -4.99 -14.60 -3.88
CA GLN A 120 -5.99 -14.90 -2.85
C GLN A 120 -6.75 -13.66 -2.36
N ASN A 121 -6.35 -12.47 -2.82
CA ASN A 121 -7.06 -11.21 -2.62
C ASN A 121 -7.30 -10.46 -3.95
N TYR A 122 -7.63 -11.23 -5.00
CA TYR A 122 -7.62 -10.77 -6.39
C TYR A 122 -8.41 -9.46 -6.63
N ASP A 123 -9.68 -9.40 -6.20
CA ASP A 123 -10.54 -8.25 -6.50
C ASP A 123 -10.01 -6.94 -5.90
N ASN A 124 -9.56 -6.97 -4.65
CA ASN A 124 -8.98 -5.80 -4.00
C ASN A 124 -7.63 -5.41 -4.61
N VAL A 125 -6.79 -6.39 -4.96
CA VAL A 125 -5.49 -6.19 -5.59
C VAL A 125 -5.64 -5.55 -6.96
N ILE A 126 -6.49 -6.09 -7.82
CA ILE A 126 -6.74 -5.53 -9.15
C ILE A 126 -7.37 -4.14 -9.03
N ARG A 127 -8.32 -3.95 -8.11
CA ARG A 127 -8.91 -2.63 -7.87
C ARG A 127 -7.86 -1.61 -7.42
N ALA A 128 -6.96 -1.97 -6.51
CA ALA A 128 -5.87 -1.12 -6.05
C ALA A 128 -4.89 -0.80 -7.20
N ALA A 129 -4.48 -1.81 -7.99
CA ALA A 129 -3.61 -1.64 -9.14
C ALA A 129 -4.22 -0.67 -10.18
N GLN A 130 -5.51 -0.80 -10.49
CA GLN A 130 -6.23 0.12 -11.38
C GLN A 130 -6.26 1.55 -10.84
N ILE A 131 -6.53 1.74 -9.54
CA ILE A 131 -6.51 3.06 -8.89
C ILE A 131 -5.12 3.67 -8.95
N LEU A 132 -4.08 2.87 -8.68
CA LEU A 132 -2.68 3.30 -8.72
C LEU A 132 -2.24 3.65 -10.15
N GLN A 133 -2.76 2.95 -11.15
CA GLN A 133 -2.49 3.22 -12.56
C GLN A 133 -3.20 4.48 -13.08
N HIS A 134 -4.42 4.73 -12.58
CA HIS A 134 -5.31 5.74 -13.13
C HIS A 134 -4.67 7.16 -13.13
N PRO A 135 -4.83 7.97 -14.19
CA PRO A 135 -4.27 9.33 -14.25
C PRO A 135 -4.75 10.26 -13.13
N CYS A 136 -6.02 10.13 -12.74
CA CYS A 136 -6.61 10.86 -11.61
C CYS A 136 -6.39 10.18 -10.24
N GLY A 137 -5.68 9.04 -10.21
CA GLY A 137 -5.37 8.27 -9.02
C GLY A 137 -3.88 8.30 -8.72
N GLY A 138 -3.24 7.14 -8.78
CA GLY A 138 -1.81 7.02 -8.49
C GLY A 138 -0.90 7.49 -9.63
N ARG A 139 -1.33 7.51 -10.90
CA ARG A 139 -0.48 7.86 -12.05
C ARG A 139 0.84 7.06 -12.10
N VAL A 140 0.80 5.79 -11.70
CA VAL A 140 1.88 4.82 -11.89
C VAL A 140 1.69 4.18 -13.26
N ARG A 141 2.76 4.01 -14.05
CA ARG A 141 2.64 3.32 -15.34
C ARG A 141 2.31 1.85 -15.10
N GLY A 142 1.38 1.28 -15.86
CA GLY A 142 0.97 -0.12 -15.69
C GLY A 142 2.14 -1.10 -15.80
N GLN A 143 3.11 -0.83 -16.68
CA GLN A 143 4.33 -1.65 -16.82
C GLN A 143 5.23 -1.65 -15.57
N ASN A 144 5.02 -0.69 -14.66
CA ASN A 144 5.76 -0.55 -13.41
C ASN A 144 4.95 -1.04 -12.20
N ILE A 145 3.83 -1.72 -12.44
CA ILE A 145 3.04 -2.40 -11.42
C ILE A 145 3.25 -3.90 -11.61
N THR A 146 3.83 -4.55 -10.62
CA THR A 146 4.06 -6.00 -10.63
C THR A 146 3.20 -6.63 -9.55
N LEU A 147 2.29 -7.50 -9.97
CA LEU A 147 1.50 -8.35 -9.07
C LEU A 147 2.33 -9.56 -8.65
#